data_AF-A0A7J8ALG4-F1
#
_entry.id   AF-A0A7J8ALG4-F1
#
_cell.length_a   1.000
_cell.length_b   1.000
_cell.length_c   1.000
_cell.angle_alpha   90.00
_cell.angle_beta   90.00
_cell.angle_gamma   90.00
#
_symmetry.space_group_name_H-M   'P 1'
#
loop_
_entity.id
_entity.type
_entity.pdbx_description
1 polymer ?
#
loop_
_entity_poly.entity_id
_entity_poly.type
_entity_poly.pdbx_seq_one_letter_code
_entity_poly.pdbx_strand_id
1 'polypeptide(L)'
;MACLGLYCGKTLLFKNGSTELYGECGVCPRGQRTNAQKYCQPCTESPELYDWLYLGFMAMLPLVLHWFFIEWYSGKKSSSALLQHATALFECGAAAAITLLVSEPVGVLYIRSCRVLMLSDWYTMLYNPSPDYVTTVHCTHEAVYPLYTIVFIYYAFCLVLMMLLRPLLITLSHTLYWCYLWLLWLCTCRPLK
;
A
#
# COMPACT_ATOMS: atom_id res chain seq x y z
N MET A 1 -30.90 4.48 21.92
CA MET A 1 -29.81 5.49 22.04
C MET A 1 -29.42 6.02 20.66
N ALA A 2 -29.27 7.34 20.55
CA ALA A 2 -28.71 8.00 19.38
C ALA A 2 -27.19 7.84 19.36
N CYS A 3 -26.61 7.62 18.19
CA CYS A 3 -25.16 7.51 18.01
C CYS A 3 -24.62 8.91 17.68
N LEU A 4 -23.93 9.51 18.65
CA LEU A 4 -23.33 10.84 18.55
C LEU A 4 -21.97 10.71 17.83
N GLY A 5 -21.55 11.78 17.15
CA GLY A 5 -20.29 11.81 16.41
C GLY A 5 -20.45 11.64 14.90
N LEU A 6 -19.57 12.30 14.15
CA LEU A 6 -19.60 12.31 12.68
C LEU A 6 -19.25 10.93 12.11
N TYR A 7 -18.24 10.28 12.68
CA TYR A 7 -17.64 9.02 12.19
C TYR A 7 -18.04 7.79 13.00
N CYS A 8 -18.88 7.93 14.02
CA CYS A 8 -19.41 6.80 14.77
C CYS A 8 -20.59 6.17 14.04
N GLY A 9 -20.67 4.84 14.08
CA GLY A 9 -21.78 4.09 13.49
C GLY A 9 -22.11 2.84 14.29
N LYS A 10 -23.27 2.26 14.01
CA LYS A 10 -23.68 0.97 14.54
C LYS A 10 -23.31 -0.12 13.55
N THR A 11 -22.60 -1.14 14.03
CA THR A 11 -22.24 -2.31 13.24
C THR A 11 -23.41 -3.27 13.12
N LEU A 12 -23.54 -3.92 11.96
CA LEU A 12 -24.54 -4.96 11.75
C LEU A 12 -24.06 -6.24 12.44
N LEU A 13 -24.77 -6.70 13.47
CA LEU A 13 -24.43 -7.93 14.21
C LEU A 13 -25.03 -9.17 13.56
N PHE A 14 -26.29 -9.07 13.14
CA PHE A 14 -27.01 -10.22 12.58
C PHE A 14 -28.05 -9.76 11.56
N LYS A 15 -28.15 -10.51 10.46
CA LYS A 15 -29.16 -10.31 9.43
C LYS A 15 -29.94 -11.60 9.25
N ASN A 16 -31.21 -11.60 9.64
CA ASN A 16 -32.12 -12.72 9.43
C ASN A 16 -33.27 -12.29 8.52
N GLY A 17 -33.16 -12.60 7.24
CA GLY A 17 -34.13 -12.16 6.22
C GLY A 17 -34.26 -10.64 6.19
N SER A 18 -35.40 -10.13 6.66
CA SER A 18 -35.73 -8.70 6.76
C SER A 18 -35.33 -8.04 8.09
N THR A 19 -34.89 -8.80 9.10
CA THR A 19 -34.58 -8.27 10.43
C THR A 19 -33.08 -8.06 10.56
N GLU A 20 -32.66 -6.81 10.68
CA GLU A 20 -31.26 -6.42 10.89
C GLU A 20 -31.07 -5.99 12.35
N LEU A 21 -30.23 -6.74 13.06
CA LEU A 21 -29.84 -6.41 14.44
C LEU A 21 -28.53 -5.62 14.40
N TYR A 22 -28.59 -4.40 14.90
CA TYR A 22 -27.45 -3.50 15.00
C TYR A 22 -26.91 -3.48 16.43
N GLY A 23 -25.59 -3.42 16.55
CA GLY A 23 -24.89 -3.34 17.83
C GLY A 23 -24.87 -1.94 18.43
N GLU A 24 -24.02 -1.78 19.43
CA GLU A 24 -23.77 -0.48 20.05
C GLU A 24 -23.04 0.49 19.10
N CYS A 25 -23.10 1.78 19.43
CA CYS A 25 -22.44 2.84 18.67
C CYS A 25 -20.92 2.76 18.90
N GLY A 26 -20.15 2.67 17.82
CA GLY A 26 -18.70 2.59 17.90
C GLY A 26 -18.02 2.82 16.56
N VAL A 27 -16.82 2.27 16.43
CA VAL A 27 -16.02 2.36 15.21
C VAL A 27 -16.55 1.39 14.15
N CYS A 28 -16.68 1.86 12.90
CA CYS A 28 -17.00 0.98 11.78
C CYS A 28 -15.78 0.11 11.42
N PRO A 29 -15.97 -1.16 11.02
CA PRO A 29 -14.87 -2.00 10.56
C PRO A 29 -14.25 -1.43 9.27
N ARG A 30 -13.01 -1.83 8.97
CA ARG A 30 -12.29 -1.36 7.77
C ARG A 30 -13.09 -1.66 6.50
N GLY A 31 -13.03 -0.74 5.53
CA GLY A 31 -13.82 -0.83 4.29
C GLY A 31 -15.31 -0.49 4.45
N GLN A 32 -15.74 -0.07 5.64
CA GLN A 32 -17.09 0.42 5.88
C GLN A 32 -17.10 1.88 6.35
N ARG A 33 -18.17 2.58 6.00
CA ARG A 33 -18.42 3.97 6.37
C ARG A 33 -19.84 4.12 6.91
N THR A 34 -20.04 5.09 7.80
CA THR A 34 -21.37 5.39 8.34
C THR A 34 -22.25 6.13 7.32
N ASN A 35 -23.53 5.75 7.24
CA ASN A 35 -24.56 6.49 6.51
C ASN A 35 -25.19 7.60 7.38
N ALA A 36 -26.09 8.42 6.83
CA ALA A 36 -26.86 9.47 7.51
C ALA A 36 -27.63 8.95 8.73
N GLN A 37 -28.10 7.70 8.69
CA GLN A 37 -28.80 7.02 9.79
C GLN A 37 -27.86 6.41 10.85
N LYS A 38 -26.55 6.63 10.74
CA LYS A 38 -25.51 6.11 11.65
C LYS A 38 -25.34 4.59 11.64
N TYR A 39 -25.54 3.95 10.49
CA TYR A 39 -25.26 2.54 10.25
C TYR A 39 -24.00 2.37 9.41
N CYS A 40 -23.14 1.42 9.79
CA CYS A 40 -21.94 1.08 9.02
C CYS A 40 -22.31 0.31 7.76
N GLN A 41 -21.91 0.82 6.60
CA GLN A 41 -22.17 0.24 5.28
C GLN A 41 -20.86 0.07 4.51
N PRO A 42 -20.70 -1.00 3.71
CA PRO A 42 -19.48 -1.25 2.98
C PRO A 42 -19.35 -0.30 1.78
N CYS A 43 -18.21 0.35 1.60
CA CYS A 43 -17.99 1.38 0.57
C CYS A 43 -17.85 0.79 -0.83
N THR A 44 -18.79 0.91 -1.76
CA THR A 44 -18.72 0.26 -3.09
C THR A 44 -18.18 1.16 -4.19
N GLU A 45 -17.63 2.32 -3.84
CA GLU A 45 -17.23 3.35 -4.80
C GLU A 45 -15.80 3.14 -5.30
N SER A 46 -15.40 3.92 -6.31
CA SER A 46 -14.04 3.93 -6.85
C SER A 46 -13.29 5.21 -6.43
N PRO A 47 -11.95 5.16 -6.33
CA PRO A 47 -11.15 6.35 -6.03
C PRO A 47 -11.36 7.46 -7.07
N GLU A 48 -11.38 8.72 -6.63
CA GLU A 48 -11.42 9.87 -7.54
C GLU A 48 -10.03 10.19 -8.10
N LEU A 49 -9.94 11.11 -9.07
CA LEU A 49 -8.67 11.53 -9.67
C LEU A 49 -7.65 12.02 -8.63
N TYR A 50 -8.12 12.74 -7.60
CA TYR A 50 -7.26 13.24 -6.54
C TYR A 50 -6.60 12.10 -5.75
N ASP A 51 -7.38 11.08 -5.39
CA ASP A 51 -6.88 9.91 -4.68
C ASP A 51 -5.83 9.18 -5.52
N TRP A 52 -6.05 9.04 -6.83
CA TRP A 52 -5.08 8.46 -7.75
C TRP A 52 -3.79 9.27 -7.85
N LEU A 53 -3.88 10.61 -7.90
CA LEU A 53 -2.70 11.48 -7.91
C LEU A 53 -1.91 11.35 -6.61
N TYR A 54 -2.60 11.27 -5.46
CA TYR A 54 -1.98 11.03 -4.17
C TYR A 54 -1.29 9.67 -4.11
N LEU A 55 -1.97 8.59 -4.52
CA LEU A 55 -1.41 7.24 -4.54
C LEU A 55 -0.22 7.15 -5.49
N GLY A 56 -0.30 7.80 -6.67
CA GLY A 56 0.80 7.89 -7.61
C GLY A 56 2.01 8.61 -7.03
N PHE A 57 1.80 9.73 -6.34
CA PHE A 57 2.87 10.44 -5.63
C PHE A 57 3.53 9.56 -4.57
N MET A 58 2.74 8.88 -3.74
CA MET A 58 3.26 7.95 -2.72
C MET A 58 4.01 6.77 -3.35
N ALA A 59 3.55 6.27 -4.50
CA ALA A 59 4.23 5.20 -5.23
C ALA A 59 5.60 5.63 -5.79
N MET A 60 5.72 6.87 -6.24
CA MET A 60 6.93 7.43 -6.82
C MET A 60 8.02 7.72 -5.79
N LEU A 61 7.67 8.03 -4.54
CA LEU A 61 8.63 8.39 -3.49
C LEU A 61 9.72 7.32 -3.26
N PRO A 62 9.41 6.02 -3.05
CA PRO A 62 10.44 4.98 -2.95
C PRO A 62 11.30 4.86 -4.19
N LEU A 63 10.72 4.97 -5.40
CA LEU A 63 11.46 4.83 -6.65
C LEU A 63 12.49 5.95 -6.81
N VAL A 64 12.09 7.20 -6.59
CA VAL A 64 13.00 8.36 -6.64
C VAL A 64 14.10 8.21 -5.59
N LEU A 65 13.75 7.78 -4.38
CA LEU A 65 14.73 7.54 -3.33
C LEU A 65 15.73 6.42 -3.70
N HIS A 66 15.25 5.33 -4.31
CA HIS A 66 16.12 4.26 -4.79
C HIS A 66 17.09 4.76 -5.85
N TRP A 67 16.60 5.52 -6.84
CA TRP A 67 17.44 6.07 -7.90
C TRP A 67 18.46 7.06 -7.35
N PHE A 68 18.05 7.92 -6.42
CA PHE A 68 18.95 8.84 -5.74
C PHE A 68 20.10 8.11 -5.03
N PHE A 69 19.78 7.07 -4.25
CA PHE A 69 20.82 6.28 -3.57
C PHE A 69 21.70 5.51 -4.55
N ILE A 70 21.14 4.99 -5.65
CA ILE A 70 21.93 4.32 -6.69
C ILE A 70 22.94 5.31 -7.29
N GLU A 71 22.53 6.51 -7.69
CA GLU A 71 23.44 7.51 -8.25
C GLU A 71 24.50 7.96 -7.24
N TRP A 72 24.09 8.17 -5.98
CA TRP A 72 24.98 8.60 -4.91
C TRP A 72 26.10 7.57 -4.63
N TYR A 73 25.78 6.27 -4.68
CA TYR A 73 26.71 5.20 -4.32
C TYR A 73 27.38 4.48 -5.52
N SER A 74 26.79 4.50 -6.72
CA SER A 74 27.24 3.66 -7.85
C SER A 74 28.54 4.14 -8.53
N GLY A 75 29.03 5.35 -8.23
CA GLY A 75 30.27 5.88 -8.80
C GLY A 75 30.29 5.94 -10.33
N LYS A 76 31.48 6.04 -10.96
CA LYS A 76 31.64 6.28 -12.41
C LYS A 76 31.33 5.08 -13.34
N LYS A 77 30.95 3.91 -12.82
CA LYS A 77 30.66 2.72 -13.65
C LYS A 77 29.21 2.75 -14.15
N SER A 78 28.99 3.53 -15.20
CA SER A 78 27.67 3.80 -15.82
C SER A 78 26.84 2.55 -16.17
N SER A 79 27.46 1.46 -16.64
CA SER A 79 26.70 0.27 -17.09
C SER A 79 26.03 -0.52 -15.95
N SER A 80 26.61 -0.54 -14.75
CA SER A 80 25.99 -1.23 -13.60
C SER A 80 24.88 -0.40 -12.96
N ALA A 81 24.97 0.94 -13.03
CA ALA A 81 23.96 1.85 -12.51
C ALA A 81 22.63 1.66 -13.25
N LEU A 82 22.66 1.56 -14.60
CA LEU A 82 21.44 1.35 -15.40
C LEU A 82 20.68 0.08 -15.02
N LEU A 83 21.40 -1.02 -14.77
CA LEU A 83 20.79 -2.28 -14.30
C LEU A 83 20.17 -2.11 -12.90
N GLN A 84 20.81 -1.35 -12.02
CA GLN A 84 20.26 -1.05 -10.70
C GLN A 84 19.01 -0.16 -10.77
N HIS A 85 18.95 0.80 -11.68
CA HIS A 85 17.74 1.61 -11.90
C HIS A 85 16.58 0.77 -12.46
N ALA A 86 16.86 -0.11 -13.42
CA ALA A 86 15.86 -1.00 -14.00
C ALA A 86 15.33 -2.02 -12.99
N THR A 87 16.20 -2.59 -12.16
CA THR A 87 15.79 -3.50 -11.07
C THR A 87 14.98 -2.78 -10.01
N ALA A 88 15.36 -1.55 -9.61
CA ALA A 88 14.56 -0.74 -8.69
C ALA A 88 13.17 -0.41 -9.26
N LEU A 89 13.06 -0.12 -10.56
CA LEU A 89 11.77 0.07 -11.24
C LEU A 89 10.91 -1.20 -11.16
N PHE A 90 11.51 -2.36 -11.42
CA PHE A 90 10.81 -3.64 -11.36
C PHE A 90 10.39 -4.01 -9.92
N GLU A 91 11.24 -3.77 -8.93
CA GLU A 91 10.95 -3.97 -7.51
C GLU A 91 9.72 -3.16 -7.06
N CYS A 92 9.72 -1.85 -7.34
CA CYS A 92 8.61 -0.97 -7.01
C CYS A 92 7.34 -1.31 -7.82
N GLY A 93 7.49 -1.62 -9.11
CA GLY A 93 6.35 -2.04 -9.95
C GLY A 93 5.72 -3.35 -9.49
N ALA A 94 6.52 -4.35 -9.15
CA ALA A 94 6.06 -5.62 -8.60
C ALA A 94 5.39 -5.42 -7.23
N ALA A 95 5.99 -4.61 -6.34
CA ALA A 95 5.39 -4.26 -5.06
C ALA A 95 4.01 -3.60 -5.24
N ALA A 96 3.89 -2.66 -6.18
CA ALA A 96 2.62 -2.00 -6.48
C ALA A 96 1.57 -3.00 -7.00
N ALA A 97 1.93 -3.87 -7.95
CA ALA A 97 1.03 -4.89 -8.47
C ALA A 97 0.57 -5.88 -7.38
N ILE A 98 1.50 -6.36 -6.54
CA ILE A 98 1.18 -7.25 -5.42
C ILE A 98 0.26 -6.54 -4.42
N THR A 99 0.52 -5.26 -4.13
CA THR A 99 -0.32 -4.47 -3.22
C THR A 99 -1.75 -4.37 -3.75
N LEU A 100 -1.93 -4.11 -5.05
CA LEU A 100 -3.26 -4.07 -5.66
C LEU A 100 -3.97 -5.42 -5.56
N LEU A 101 -3.26 -6.52 -5.81
CA LEU A 101 -3.83 -7.88 -5.78
C LEU A 101 -4.20 -8.36 -4.37
N VAL A 102 -3.49 -7.90 -3.35
CA VAL A 102 -3.76 -8.26 -1.94
C VAL A 102 -4.82 -7.34 -1.32
N SER A 103 -4.96 -6.12 -1.82
CA SER A 103 -5.97 -5.16 -1.35
C SER A 103 -7.38 -5.60 -1.76
N GLU A 104 -8.40 -5.20 -1.00
CA GLU A 104 -9.78 -5.57 -1.34
C GLU A 104 -10.29 -4.84 -2.60
N PRO A 105 -10.94 -5.55 -3.55
CA PRO A 105 -11.17 -7.01 -3.62
C PRO A 105 -9.93 -7.82 -4.04
N VAL A 106 -9.64 -8.87 -3.27
CA VAL A 106 -8.45 -9.70 -3.45
C VAL A 106 -8.46 -10.39 -4.83
N GLY A 107 -7.32 -10.32 -5.53
CA GLY A 107 -7.08 -10.96 -6.81
C GLY A 107 -7.52 -10.16 -8.04
N VAL A 108 -8.01 -8.94 -7.87
CA VAL A 108 -8.42 -8.06 -8.98
C VAL A 108 -7.57 -6.78 -8.98
N LEU A 109 -7.17 -6.30 -10.15
CA LEU A 109 -6.47 -5.01 -10.31
C LEU A 109 -7.45 -3.83 -10.28
N TYR A 110 -8.30 -3.80 -9.26
CA TYR A 110 -9.28 -2.75 -9.02
C TYR A 110 -9.31 -2.44 -7.53
N ILE A 111 -9.34 -1.16 -7.17
CA ILE A 111 -9.43 -0.72 -5.78
C ILE A 111 -10.86 -0.24 -5.52
N ARG A 112 -11.46 -0.80 -4.48
CA ARG A 112 -12.69 -0.26 -3.88
C ARG A 112 -12.31 0.86 -2.91
N SER A 113 -13.01 2.00 -2.97
CA SER A 113 -12.75 3.17 -2.12
C SER A 113 -14.00 3.71 -1.42
N CYS A 114 -13.81 4.32 -0.26
CA CYS A 114 -14.79 5.22 0.36
C CYS A 114 -14.53 6.65 -0.11
N ARG A 115 -15.50 7.24 -0.80
CA ARG A 115 -15.39 8.60 -1.34
C ARG A 115 -15.24 9.64 -0.23
N VAL A 116 -14.47 10.68 -0.54
CA VAL A 116 -14.33 11.89 0.27
C VAL A 116 -15.61 12.73 0.16
N LEU A 117 -16.25 13.01 1.29
CA LEU A 117 -17.42 13.89 1.33
C LEU A 117 -17.07 15.27 1.92
N MET A 118 -16.15 15.29 2.89
CA MET A 118 -15.77 16.49 3.62
C MET A 118 -14.27 16.50 3.91
N LEU A 119 -13.68 17.69 4.08
CA LEU A 119 -12.27 17.83 4.47
C LEU A 119 -11.98 17.17 5.83
N SER A 120 -12.98 17.13 6.71
CA SER A 120 -12.89 16.47 8.00
C SER A 120 -12.62 14.97 7.89
N ASP A 121 -12.92 14.33 6.75
CA ASP A 121 -12.78 12.88 6.55
C ASP A 121 -11.30 12.45 6.64
N TRP A 122 -10.39 13.38 6.36
CA TRP A 122 -8.95 13.19 6.45
C TRP A 122 -8.43 13.21 7.89
N TYR A 123 -9.21 13.78 8.81
CA TYR A 123 -8.81 14.07 10.19
C TYR A 123 -9.85 13.57 11.20
N THR A 124 -10.36 12.35 11.02
CA THR A 124 -11.42 11.77 11.86
C THR A 124 -11.10 11.80 13.35
N MET A 125 -9.81 11.74 13.72
CA MET A 125 -9.33 11.82 15.10
C MET A 125 -9.80 13.08 15.84
N LEU A 126 -9.90 14.22 15.13
CA LEU A 126 -10.29 15.50 15.71
C LEU A 126 -11.80 15.61 15.98
N TYR A 127 -12.60 14.67 15.47
CA TYR A 127 -14.07 14.69 15.53
C TYR A 127 -14.65 13.56 16.38
N ASN A 128 -13.87 13.03 17.33
CA ASN A 128 -14.37 12.08 18.32
C ASN A 128 -15.39 12.77 19.26
N PRO A 129 -16.59 12.21 19.43
CA PRO A 129 -17.58 12.78 20.34
C PRO A 129 -17.25 12.50 21.82
N SER A 130 -17.61 13.45 22.67
CA SER A 130 -17.56 13.35 24.13
C SER A 130 -18.97 13.55 24.73
N PRO A 131 -19.86 12.54 24.68
CA PRO A 131 -21.16 12.62 25.35
C PRO A 131 -20.97 13.01 26.82
N ASP A 132 -21.71 14.04 27.24
CA ASP A 132 -21.70 14.61 28.60
C ASP A 132 -20.33 15.04 29.14
N TYR A 133 -19.31 15.17 28.27
CA TYR A 133 -17.92 15.48 28.64
C TYR A 133 -17.28 14.50 29.65
N VAL A 134 -17.88 13.33 29.88
CA VAL A 134 -17.38 12.32 30.83
C VAL A 134 -16.54 11.27 30.12
N THR A 135 -17.02 10.76 28.98
CA THR A 135 -16.37 9.67 28.24
C THR A 135 -16.23 10.04 26.77
N THR A 136 -15.02 9.95 26.22
CA THR A 136 -14.77 10.11 24.78
C THR A 136 -14.95 8.78 24.06
N VAL A 137 -15.85 8.72 23.09
CA VAL A 137 -15.99 7.53 22.23
C VAL A 137 -15.03 7.69 21.05
N HIS A 138 -14.08 6.76 20.93
CA HIS A 138 -13.08 6.80 19.86
C HIS A 138 -13.62 6.09 18.61
N CYS A 139 -14.07 6.87 17.64
CA CYS A 139 -14.58 6.39 16.35
C CYS A 139 -13.59 6.65 15.21
N THR A 140 -12.30 6.76 15.56
CA THR A 140 -11.23 7.06 14.62
C THR A 140 -11.00 5.86 13.73
N HIS A 141 -11.36 6.01 12.46
CA HIS A 141 -11.07 5.03 11.43
C HIS A 141 -10.77 5.76 10.14
N GLU A 142 -10.24 5.04 9.19
CA GLU A 142 -9.98 5.54 7.86
C GLU A 142 -11.31 5.77 7.12
N ALA A 143 -11.83 7.00 7.18
CA ALA A 143 -13.08 7.36 6.49
C ALA A 143 -12.90 7.39 4.95
N VAL A 144 -11.67 7.63 4.49
CA VAL A 144 -11.23 7.54 3.09
C VAL A 144 -10.42 6.26 2.90
N TYR A 145 -11.08 5.11 3.00
CA TYR A 145 -10.45 3.81 2.83
C TYR A 145 -10.26 3.49 1.34
N PRO A 146 -9.17 2.84 0.90
CA PRO A 146 -7.99 2.37 1.65
C PRO A 146 -6.77 3.30 1.49
N LEU A 147 -6.93 4.62 1.56
CA LEU A 147 -5.92 5.59 1.14
C LEU A 147 -4.56 5.47 1.86
N TYR A 148 -4.54 5.41 3.19
CA TYR A 148 -3.31 5.25 3.98
C TYR A 148 -2.92 3.79 4.11
N THR A 149 -3.91 2.91 4.30
CA THR A 149 -3.67 1.48 4.48
C THR A 149 -2.93 0.87 3.28
N ILE A 150 -3.35 1.20 2.05
CA ILE A 150 -2.73 0.69 0.83
C ILE A 150 -1.28 1.16 0.67
N VAL A 151 -0.99 2.41 1.09
CA VAL A 151 0.37 2.99 1.02
C VAL A 151 1.31 2.26 1.97
N PHE A 152 0.87 1.95 3.20
CA PHE A 152 1.69 1.20 4.14
C PHE A 152 1.95 -0.24 3.66
N ILE A 153 0.95 -0.90 3.08
CA ILE A 153 1.12 -2.24 2.49
C ILE A 153 2.13 -2.19 1.35
N TYR A 154 2.02 -1.19 0.46
CA TYR A 154 2.97 -0.96 -0.62
C TYR A 154 4.40 -0.76 -0.12
N TYR A 155 4.61 0.10 0.88
CA TYR A 155 5.93 0.32 1.45
C TYR A 155 6.49 -0.93 2.13
N ALA A 156 5.66 -1.72 2.80
CA ALA A 156 6.09 -2.99 3.37
C ALA A 156 6.60 -3.96 2.28
N PHE A 157 5.85 -4.10 1.17
CA PHE A 157 6.30 -4.92 0.04
C PHE A 157 7.55 -4.37 -0.64
N CYS A 158 7.67 -3.06 -0.81
CA CYS A 158 8.89 -2.43 -1.30
C CYS A 158 10.10 -2.77 -0.43
N LEU A 159 9.97 -2.69 0.90
CA LEU A 159 11.05 -3.03 1.83
C LEU A 159 11.42 -4.52 1.76
N VAL A 160 10.43 -5.41 1.76
CA VAL A 160 10.66 -6.86 1.66
C VAL A 160 11.35 -7.22 0.34
N LEU A 161 10.84 -6.72 -0.78
CA LEU A 161 11.43 -7.00 -2.09
C LEU A 161 12.85 -6.43 -2.20
N MET A 162 13.10 -5.23 -1.66
CA MET A 162 14.46 -4.69 -1.58
C MET A 162 15.41 -5.57 -0.77
N MET A 163 14.97 -6.04 0.41
CA MET A 163 15.79 -6.90 1.27
C MET A 163 16.09 -8.26 0.62
N LEU A 164 15.21 -8.76 -0.24
CA LEU A 164 15.39 -10.04 -0.92
C LEU A 164 16.18 -9.92 -2.22
N LEU A 165 15.79 -9.00 -3.11
CA LEU A 165 16.32 -8.94 -4.47
C LEU A 165 17.72 -8.32 -4.54
N ARG A 166 18.03 -7.32 -3.70
CA ARG A 166 19.34 -6.66 -3.74
C ARG A 166 20.50 -7.58 -3.33
N PRO A 167 20.42 -8.37 -2.24
CA PRO A 167 21.45 -9.36 -1.92
C PRO A 167 21.58 -10.43 -3.00
N LEU A 168 20.46 -10.91 -3.54
CA LEU A 168 20.46 -11.91 -4.62
C LEU A 168 21.16 -11.38 -5.88
N LEU A 169 20.95 -10.11 -6.27
CA LEU A 169 21.65 -9.49 -7.39
C LEU A 169 23.17 -9.41 -7.18
N ILE A 170 23.62 -9.14 -5.95
CA ILE A 170 25.06 -9.11 -5.62
C ILE A 170 25.65 -10.52 -5.71
N THR A 171 24.98 -11.52 -5.14
CA THR A 171 25.41 -12.92 -5.25
C THR A 171 25.41 -13.40 -6.70
N LEU A 172 24.36 -13.09 -7.46
CA LEU A 172 24.20 -13.51 -8.85
C LEU A 172 25.19 -12.80 -9.78
N SER A 173 25.45 -11.50 -9.59
CA SER A 173 26.47 -10.76 -10.36
C SER A 173 27.88 -11.27 -10.08
N HIS A 174 28.20 -11.64 -8.84
CA HIS A 174 29.46 -12.31 -8.51
C HIS A 174 29.54 -13.69 -9.21
N THR A 175 28.52 -14.54 -9.06
CA THR A 175 28.50 -15.87 -9.71
C THR A 175 28.55 -15.77 -11.24
N LEU A 176 27.84 -14.83 -11.85
CA LEU A 176 27.88 -14.58 -13.30
C LEU A 176 29.24 -14.06 -13.74
N TYR A 177 29.91 -13.21 -12.95
CA TYR A 177 31.27 -12.77 -13.23
C TYR A 177 32.24 -13.97 -13.23
N TRP A 178 32.16 -14.85 -12.24
CA TRP A 178 32.97 -16.06 -12.18
C TRP A 178 32.61 -17.05 -13.30
N CYS A 179 31.34 -17.19 -13.64
CA CYS A 179 30.88 -18.04 -14.74
C CYS A 179 31.35 -17.50 -16.11
N TYR A 180 31.31 -16.18 -16.30
CA TYR A 180 31.85 -15.51 -17.49
C TYR A 180 33.37 -15.63 -17.58
N LEU A 181 34.09 -15.48 -16.46
CA LEU A 181 35.54 -15.70 -16.40
C LEU A 181 35.90 -17.17 -16.70
N TRP A 182 35.10 -18.11 -16.20
CA TRP A 182 35.27 -19.54 -16.44
C TRP A 182 34.97 -19.92 -17.89
N LEU A 183 33.92 -19.34 -18.49
CA LEU A 183 33.60 -19.46 -19.91
C LEU A 183 34.69 -18.83 -20.80
N LEU A 184 35.24 -17.68 -20.42
CA LEU A 184 36.38 -17.07 -21.11
C LEU A 184 37.65 -17.91 -20.98
N TRP A 185 37.91 -18.50 -19.83
CA TRP A 185 39.02 -19.44 -19.62
C TRP A 185 38.85 -20.70 -20.49
N LEU A 186 37.64 -21.25 -20.56
CA LEU A 186 37.29 -22.37 -21.45
C LEU A 186 37.42 -22.01 -22.94
N CYS A 187 37.03 -20.80 -23.34
CA CYS A 187 37.15 -20.33 -24.72
C CYS A 187 38.59 -19.97 -25.12
N THR A 188 39.44 -19.52 -24.17
CA THR A 188 40.87 -19.20 -24.43
C THR A 188 41.78 -20.43 -24.32
N CYS A 189 41.38 -21.47 -23.58
CA CYS A 189 42.00 -22.79 -23.63
C CYS A 189 41.48 -23.64 -24.80
N ARG A 190 41.54 -23.11 -26.03
CA ARG A 190 41.53 -23.97 -27.23
C ARG A 190 42.99 -24.37 -27.49
N PRO A 191 43.33 -25.68 -27.55
CA PRO A 191 44.72 -26.10 -27.71
C PRO A 191 45.26 -25.57 -29.04
N LEU A 192 46.31 -24.75 -28.99
CA LEU A 192 47.17 -24.53 -30.15
C LEU A 192 47.76 -25.90 -30.52
N LYS A 193 47.30 -26.44 -31.66
CA LYS A 193 47.99 -27.51 -32.39
C LYS A 193 48.92 -26.86 -33.40
#